data_AF-A0A0F9WMH9-F1
#
_entry.id   AF-A0A0F9WMH9-F1
#
_cell.length_a   1.000
_cell.length_b   1.000
_cell.length_c   1.000
_cell.angle_alpha   90.00
_cell.angle_beta   90.00
_cell.angle_gamma   90.00
#
_symmetry.space_group_name_H-M   'P 1'
#
loop_
_entity.id
_entity.type
_entity.pdbx_description
1 polymer ?
#
loop_
_entity_poly.entity_id
_entity_poly.type
_entity_poly.pdbx_seq_one_letter_code
_entity_poly.pdbx_strand_id
1 'polypeptide(L)'
;MAGYADDFSRSRNAESAERRNCFPASRLAKRLGVRTGAIKAILKPSEWHHTSGRYNTTDYYDGDLLLAIDINDAAEWGYDTDEIAEATEQLGQLRAWKPPAKQEQTWTGCAVTWLAWGGTRKRPTATEETAENCEVTWKGGKMCSITLATGVKLRKGVETRGFEVRDSDGNRLSF
;
A
#
# COMPACT_ATOMS: atom_id res chain seq x y z
N MET A 1 -26.10 1.23 22.49
CA MET A 1 -25.13 1.57 23.56
C MET A 1 -23.72 1.46 23.00
N ALA A 2 -22.96 2.56 23.03
CA ALA A 2 -21.56 2.60 22.60
C ALA A 2 -20.66 1.95 23.68
N GLY A 3 -20.13 0.77 23.39
CA GLY A 3 -19.19 0.04 24.25
C GLY A 3 -18.17 -0.70 23.39
N TYR A 4 -17.07 -1.13 24.00
CA TYR A 4 -16.12 -2.04 23.34
C TYR A 4 -16.69 -3.46 23.34
N ALA A 5 -16.30 -4.23 22.33
CA ALA A 5 -16.40 -5.69 22.41
C ALA A 5 -15.40 -6.20 23.47
N ASP A 6 -15.68 -7.37 24.05
CA ASP A 6 -14.95 -7.91 25.21
C ASP A 6 -13.42 -8.07 24.97
N ASP A 7 -12.99 -8.05 23.70
CA ASP A 7 -11.59 -8.20 23.29
C ASP A 7 -10.82 -6.86 23.10
N PHE A 8 -11.42 -5.71 23.46
CA PHE A 8 -10.85 -4.33 23.40
C PHE A 8 -10.31 -3.86 22.02
N SER A 9 -10.30 -4.70 21.00
CA SER A 9 -9.71 -4.41 19.70
C SER A 9 -10.64 -3.62 18.77
N ARG A 10 -11.97 -3.70 19.00
CA ARG A 10 -13.00 -3.05 18.17
C ARG A 10 -14.17 -2.53 19.02
N SER A 11 -14.80 -1.45 18.53
CA SER A 11 -16.03 -0.93 19.12
C SER A 11 -17.25 -1.76 18.68
N ARG A 12 -18.30 -1.82 19.49
CA ARG A 12 -19.58 -2.46 19.12
C ARG A 12 -20.20 -1.85 17.86
N ASN A 13 -19.93 -0.57 17.59
CA ASN A 13 -20.38 0.10 16.37
C ASN A 13 -19.67 -0.47 15.13
N ALA A 14 -18.36 -0.74 15.23
CA ALA A 14 -17.61 -1.40 14.16
C ALA A 14 -18.13 -2.81 13.88
N GLU A 15 -18.48 -3.58 14.92
CA GLU A 15 -19.10 -4.90 14.73
C GLU A 15 -20.49 -4.81 14.10
N SER A 16 -21.28 -3.81 14.51
CA SER A 16 -22.60 -3.54 13.92
C SER A 16 -22.49 -3.16 12.43
N ALA A 17 -21.48 -2.37 12.06
CA ALA A 17 -21.20 -2.04 10.67
C ALA A 17 -20.86 -3.29 9.85
N GLU A 18 -19.99 -4.16 10.34
CA GLU A 18 -19.65 -5.41 9.64
C GLU A 18 -20.84 -6.36 9.46
N ARG A 19 -21.79 -6.35 10.40
CA ARG A 19 -23.06 -7.11 10.27
C ARG A 19 -23.98 -6.54 9.18
N ARG A 20 -23.83 -5.27 8.83
CA ARG A 20 -24.53 -4.58 7.74
C ARG A 20 -23.72 -4.54 6.44
N ASN A 21 -22.74 -5.43 6.30
CA ASN A 21 -21.83 -5.47 5.15
C ASN A 21 -20.98 -4.21 4.91
N CYS A 22 -20.87 -3.32 5.91
CA CYS A 22 -19.90 -2.24 5.91
C CYS A 22 -18.56 -2.74 6.45
N PHE A 23 -17.48 -2.62 5.67
CA PHE A 23 -16.17 -3.15 6.08
C PHE A 23 -15.04 -2.13 5.89
N PRO A 24 -13.92 -2.26 6.64
CA PRO A 24 -12.68 -1.58 6.29
C PRO A 24 -12.21 -1.95 4.88
N ALA A 25 -11.54 -1.03 4.18
CA ALA A 25 -11.10 -1.22 2.79
C ALA A 25 -10.39 -2.56 2.53
N SER A 26 -9.52 -3.01 3.44
CA SER A 26 -8.77 -4.26 3.28
C SER A 26 -9.65 -5.51 3.36
N ARG A 27 -10.71 -5.48 4.18
CA ARG A 27 -11.67 -6.59 4.33
C ARG A 27 -12.63 -6.63 3.16
N LEU A 28 -13.18 -5.47 2.76
CA LEU A 28 -14.06 -5.40 1.59
C LEU A 28 -13.32 -5.84 0.33
N ALA A 29 -12.10 -5.35 0.11
CA ALA A 29 -11.26 -5.75 -1.02
C ALA A 29 -11.03 -7.26 -1.08
N LYS A 30 -10.78 -7.91 0.07
CA LYS A 30 -10.60 -9.36 0.14
C LYS A 30 -11.87 -10.12 -0.24
N ARG A 31 -13.04 -9.65 0.20
CA ARG A 31 -14.33 -10.30 -0.09
C ARG A 31 -14.66 -10.20 -1.58
N LEU A 32 -14.46 -9.04 -2.20
CA LEU A 32 -14.73 -8.78 -3.62
C LEU A 32 -13.62 -9.25 -4.58
N GLY A 33 -12.50 -9.78 -4.05
CA GLY A 33 -11.35 -10.17 -4.88
C GLY A 33 -10.63 -9.02 -5.58
N VAL A 34 -10.70 -7.79 -5.05
CA VAL A 34 -10.10 -6.58 -5.65
C VAL A 34 -8.93 -6.04 -4.81
N ARG A 35 -8.27 -4.99 -5.30
CA ARG A 35 -7.14 -4.34 -4.59
C ARG A 35 -7.66 -3.36 -3.54
N THR A 36 -7.05 -3.32 -2.35
CA THR A 36 -7.38 -2.33 -1.30
C THR A 36 -7.30 -0.88 -1.77
N GLY A 37 -6.35 -0.57 -2.67
CA GLY A 37 -6.23 0.75 -3.28
C GLY A 37 -7.41 1.14 -4.16
N ALA A 38 -8.05 0.16 -4.82
CA ALA A 38 -9.23 0.40 -5.66
C ALA A 38 -10.42 0.85 -4.79
N ILE A 39 -10.65 0.17 -3.66
CA ILE A 39 -11.71 0.54 -2.70
C ILE A 39 -11.54 2.00 -2.26
N LYS A 40 -10.32 2.39 -1.84
CA LYS A 40 -10.05 3.76 -1.39
C LYS A 40 -10.12 4.82 -2.48
N ALA A 41 -9.90 4.43 -3.75
CA ALA A 41 -9.87 5.35 -4.87
C ALA A 41 -11.25 5.57 -5.51
N ILE A 42 -12.10 4.55 -5.50
CA ILE A 42 -13.38 4.55 -6.23
C ILE A 42 -14.56 4.67 -5.27
N LEU A 43 -14.53 4.01 -4.12
CA LEU A 43 -15.65 4.05 -3.17
C LEU A 43 -15.51 5.23 -2.22
N LYS A 44 -16.65 5.81 -1.85
CA LYS A 44 -16.75 6.81 -0.79
C LYS A 44 -16.93 6.10 0.56
N PRO A 45 -16.20 6.50 1.61
CA PRO A 45 -16.48 6.02 2.96
C PRO A 45 -17.92 6.31 3.37
N SER A 46 -18.63 5.30 3.90
CA SER A 46 -19.99 5.44 4.42
C SER A 46 -19.99 5.83 5.90
N GLU A 47 -19.05 5.28 6.66
CA GLU A 47 -18.87 5.56 8.09
C GLU A 47 -17.41 5.39 8.50
N TRP A 48 -17.08 5.85 9.71
CA TRP A 48 -15.75 5.66 10.29
C TRP A 48 -15.87 5.15 11.72
N HIS A 49 -14.90 4.34 12.13
CA HIS A 49 -14.86 3.78 13.48
C HIS A 49 -13.46 3.80 14.05
N HIS A 50 -13.39 3.87 15.38
CA HIS A 50 -12.13 3.65 16.08
C HIS A 50 -11.73 2.18 16.05
N THR A 51 -10.48 1.94 15.71
CA THR A 51 -9.80 0.66 15.81
C THR A 51 -8.68 0.76 16.85
N SER A 52 -8.34 -0.36 17.51
CA SER A 52 -7.28 -0.43 18.53
C SER A 52 -7.40 0.62 19.65
N GLY A 53 -8.44 0.52 20.49
CA GLY A 53 -8.50 1.28 21.74
C GLY A 53 -8.54 2.81 21.64
N ARG A 54 -9.19 3.38 20.60
CA ARG A 54 -9.39 4.84 20.34
C ARG A 54 -8.24 5.58 19.66
N TYR A 55 -7.09 4.95 19.45
CA TYR A 55 -5.93 5.66 18.89
C TYR A 55 -5.96 5.80 17.37
N ASN A 56 -6.63 4.87 16.67
CA ASN A 56 -6.70 4.87 15.23
C ASN A 56 -8.14 5.04 14.76
N THR A 57 -8.33 5.82 13.70
CA THR A 57 -9.60 5.94 12.98
C THR A 57 -9.49 5.14 11.69
N THR A 58 -10.55 4.43 11.33
CA THR A 58 -10.59 3.60 10.13
C THR A 58 -11.92 3.82 9.42
N ASP A 59 -11.82 4.15 8.13
CA ASP A 59 -12.97 4.29 7.24
C ASP A 59 -13.54 2.92 6.88
N TYR A 60 -14.87 2.87 6.86
CA TYR A 60 -15.69 1.74 6.45
C TYR A 60 -16.41 2.12 5.17
N TYR A 61 -16.59 1.12 4.32
CA TYR A 61 -17.17 1.23 3.00
C TYR A 61 -18.36 0.28 2.93
N ASP A 62 -19.47 0.78 2.41
CA ASP A 62 -20.63 -0.04 2.12
C ASP A 62 -20.29 -1.01 0.99
N GLY A 63 -20.49 -2.30 1.28
CA GLY A 63 -20.26 -3.37 0.33
C GLY A 63 -21.51 -4.22 0.08
N ASP A 64 -22.66 -3.85 0.62
CA ASP A 64 -23.85 -4.71 0.65
C ASP A 64 -24.29 -5.14 -0.76
N LEU A 65 -24.64 -4.17 -1.61
CA LEU A 65 -25.05 -4.43 -2.99
C LEU A 65 -23.91 -4.99 -3.86
N LEU A 66 -22.67 -4.52 -3.65
CA LEU A 66 -21.50 -5.02 -4.38
C LEU A 66 -21.25 -6.50 -4.11
N LEU A 67 -21.40 -6.94 -2.86
CA LEU A 67 -21.25 -8.34 -2.47
C LEU A 67 -22.39 -9.19 -3.01
N ALA A 68 -23.64 -8.69 -2.96
CA ALA A 68 -24.80 -9.38 -3.52
C ALA A 68 -24.65 -9.61 -5.04
N ILE A 69 -24.12 -8.62 -5.78
CA ILE A 69 -23.83 -8.77 -7.22
C ILE A 69 -22.70 -9.77 -7.46
N ASP A 70 -21.63 -9.73 -6.66
CA ASP A 70 -20.47 -10.62 -6.82
C ASP A 70 -20.84 -12.11 -6.72
N ILE A 71 -21.83 -12.45 -5.89
CA ILE A 71 -22.33 -13.81 -5.72
C ILE A 71 -23.57 -14.15 -6.58
N ASN A 72 -23.99 -13.25 -7.49
CA ASN A 72 -25.20 -13.36 -8.33
C ASN A 72 -26.53 -13.48 -7.55
N ASP A 73 -26.63 -12.85 -6.38
CA ASP A 73 -27.82 -12.90 -5.52
C ASP A 73 -28.65 -11.60 -5.60
N ALA A 74 -28.09 -10.49 -6.11
CA ALA A 74 -28.72 -9.17 -6.07
C ALA A 74 -30.15 -9.07 -6.63
N ALA A 75 -30.51 -9.86 -7.64
CA ALA A 75 -31.86 -9.83 -8.24
C ALA A 75 -32.96 -10.40 -7.32
N GLU A 76 -32.59 -11.23 -6.33
CA GLU A 76 -33.52 -11.86 -5.39
C GLU A 76 -33.92 -10.92 -4.24
N TRP A 77 -33.11 -9.90 -3.97
CA TRP A 77 -33.23 -9.03 -2.79
C TRP A 77 -34.05 -7.75 -3.00
N GLY A 78 -34.65 -7.58 -4.18
CA GLY A 78 -35.57 -6.47 -4.45
C GLY A 78 -34.91 -5.10 -4.59
N TYR A 79 -33.61 -5.05 -4.90
CA TYR A 79 -32.94 -3.80 -5.30
C TYR A 79 -33.49 -3.30 -6.63
N ASP A 80 -33.42 -1.98 -6.84
CA ASP A 80 -33.83 -1.37 -8.10
C ASP A 80 -32.87 -1.79 -9.23
N THR A 81 -33.40 -1.97 -10.44
CA THR A 81 -32.61 -2.38 -11.60
C THR A 81 -31.52 -1.37 -11.93
N ASP A 82 -31.79 -0.08 -11.69
CA ASP A 82 -30.84 1.00 -11.92
C ASP A 82 -29.69 0.95 -10.90
N GLU A 83 -29.99 0.72 -9.61
CA GLU A 83 -28.98 0.54 -8.56
C GLU A 83 -28.08 -0.68 -8.84
N ILE A 84 -28.67 -1.79 -9.30
CA ILE A 84 -27.93 -3.00 -9.68
C ILE A 84 -26.99 -2.69 -10.86
N ALA A 85 -27.45 -1.95 -11.86
CA ALA A 85 -26.64 -1.57 -13.01
C ALA A 85 -25.45 -0.68 -12.60
N GLU A 86 -25.69 0.35 -11.78
CA GLU A 86 -24.65 1.24 -11.25
C GLU A 86 -23.59 0.48 -10.44
N ALA A 87 -24.04 -0.39 -9.52
CA ALA A 87 -23.14 -1.17 -8.68
C ALA A 87 -22.36 -2.22 -9.50
N THR A 88 -22.95 -2.77 -10.56
CA THR A 88 -22.25 -3.66 -11.50
C THR A 88 -21.14 -2.92 -12.25
N GLU A 89 -21.42 -1.71 -12.73
CA GLU A 89 -20.39 -0.86 -13.35
C GLU A 89 -19.28 -0.54 -12.35
N GLN A 90 -19.64 -0.14 -11.13
CA GLN A 90 -18.68 0.19 -10.08
C GLN A 90 -17.79 -1.02 -9.72
N LEU A 91 -18.35 -2.23 -9.64
CA LEU A 91 -17.58 -3.47 -9.44
C LEU A 91 -16.64 -3.73 -10.62
N GLY A 92 -17.07 -3.46 -11.85
CA GLY A 92 -16.24 -3.49 -13.05
C GLY A 92 -15.05 -2.52 -12.95
N GLN A 93 -15.29 -1.28 -12.53
CA GLN A 93 -14.24 -0.28 -12.31
C GLN A 93 -13.26 -0.72 -11.22
N LEU A 94 -13.75 -1.27 -10.11
CA LEU A 94 -12.90 -1.79 -9.02
C LEU A 94 -11.98 -2.92 -9.48
N ARG A 95 -12.49 -3.84 -10.31
CA ARG A 95 -11.72 -4.97 -10.88
C ARG A 95 -10.72 -4.50 -11.94
N ALA A 96 -11.09 -3.51 -12.74
CA ALA A 96 -10.24 -2.93 -13.78
C ALA A 96 -9.15 -1.99 -13.23
N TRP A 97 -9.32 -1.50 -11.99
CA TRP A 97 -8.42 -0.52 -11.39
C TRP A 97 -6.98 -1.02 -11.31
N LYS A 98 -6.06 -0.17 -11.78
CA LYS A 98 -4.62 -0.36 -11.65
C LYS A 98 -4.05 0.75 -10.77
N PRO A 99 -3.07 0.44 -9.91
CA PRO A 99 -2.38 1.44 -9.11
C PRO A 99 -1.72 2.45 -10.04
N PRO A 100 -1.68 3.74 -9.65
CA PRO A 100 -0.98 4.75 -10.41
C PRO A 100 0.48 4.35 -10.59
N ALA A 101 1.03 4.63 -11.77
CA ALA A 101 2.45 4.41 -12.02
C ALA A 101 3.26 5.21 -11.00
N LYS A 102 4.23 4.55 -10.35
CA LYS A 102 5.14 5.26 -9.46
C LYS A 102 6.06 6.12 -10.30
N GLN A 103 6.33 7.34 -9.87
CA GLN A 103 7.32 8.19 -10.51
C GLN A 103 8.68 7.48 -10.46
N GLU A 104 9.29 7.32 -11.63
CA GLU A 104 10.58 6.69 -11.80
C GLU A 104 11.60 7.78 -12.15
N GLN A 105 12.62 7.89 -11.31
CA GLN A 105 13.75 8.77 -11.52
C GLN A 105 15.00 7.92 -11.70
N THR A 106 15.78 8.25 -12.72
CA THR A 106 17.05 7.57 -13.01
C THR A 106 18.14 8.62 -13.13
N TRP A 107 19.23 8.41 -12.41
CA TRP A 107 20.43 9.22 -12.46
C TRP A 107 21.59 8.37 -12.95
N THR A 108 22.46 8.95 -13.76
CA THR A 108 23.64 8.29 -14.34
C THR A 108 24.90 9.04 -13.92
N GLY A 109 26.05 8.36 -13.95
CA GLY A 109 27.31 8.97 -13.53
C GLY A 109 27.38 9.26 -12.03
N CYS A 110 26.58 8.57 -11.21
CA CYS A 110 26.50 8.83 -9.78
C CYS A 110 27.68 8.22 -9.01
N ALA A 111 28.05 8.88 -7.91
CA ALA A 111 28.87 8.29 -6.87
C ALA A 111 27.97 7.77 -5.74
N VAL A 112 28.13 6.51 -5.37
CA VAL A 112 27.31 5.84 -4.36
C VAL A 112 28.21 5.34 -3.24
N THR A 113 27.87 5.70 -2.00
CA THR A 113 28.52 5.21 -0.78
C THR A 113 27.54 4.35 -0.01
N TRP A 114 27.95 3.17 0.46
CA TRP A 114 27.12 2.31 1.30
C TRP A 114 27.93 1.54 2.34
N LEU A 115 27.25 1.09 3.40
CA LEU A 115 27.81 0.10 4.32
C LEU A 115 27.53 -1.33 3.81
N ALA A 116 28.59 -2.09 3.62
CA ALA A 116 28.58 -3.53 3.43
C ALA A 116 28.72 -4.21 4.80
N TRP A 117 27.73 -5.03 5.16
CA TRP A 117 27.73 -5.77 6.42
C TRP A 117 28.22 -7.20 6.17
N GLY A 118 29.26 -7.60 6.90
CA GLY A 118 29.83 -8.94 6.90
C GLY A 118 30.08 -9.46 8.32
N GLY A 119 30.93 -10.47 8.43
CA GLY A 119 31.27 -11.12 9.70
C GLY A 119 30.21 -12.12 10.16
N THR A 120 30.22 -12.44 11.46
CA THR A 120 29.27 -13.41 12.04
C THR A 120 28.14 -12.66 12.75
N ARG A 121 26.99 -13.32 12.97
CA ARG A 121 25.87 -12.72 13.73
C ARG A 121 26.30 -12.19 15.11
N LYS A 122 27.31 -12.80 15.74
CA LYS A 122 27.85 -12.39 17.05
C LYS A 122 28.88 -11.26 16.96
N ARG A 123 29.50 -11.06 15.79
CA ARG A 123 30.54 -10.06 15.52
C ARG A 123 30.32 -9.51 14.11
N PRO A 124 29.29 -8.66 13.91
CA PRO A 124 29.06 -8.04 12.63
C PRO A 124 30.17 -7.02 12.36
N THR A 125 30.56 -6.91 11.10
CA THR A 125 31.54 -5.94 10.62
C THR A 125 30.86 -5.08 9.57
N ALA A 126 30.93 -3.76 9.72
CA ALA A 126 30.48 -2.83 8.69
C ALA A 126 31.72 -2.25 8.00
N THR A 127 31.76 -2.38 6.68
CA THR A 127 32.79 -1.79 5.82
C THR A 127 32.12 -0.78 4.91
N GLU A 128 32.68 0.41 4.83
CA GLU A 128 32.21 1.41 3.88
C GLU A 128 32.77 1.08 2.49
N GLU A 129 31.87 1.04 1.51
CA GLU A 129 32.19 0.84 0.11
C GLU A 129 31.71 2.04 -0.69
N THR A 130 32.51 2.45 -1.66
CA THR A 130 32.21 3.53 -2.59
C THR A 130 32.33 3.02 -4.02
N ALA A 131 31.43 3.45 -4.89
CA ALA A 131 31.53 3.21 -6.33
C ALA A 131 31.14 4.46 -7.10
N GLU A 132 31.86 4.71 -8.18
CA GLU A 132 31.66 5.83 -9.09
C GLU A 132 31.04 5.35 -10.41
N ASN A 133 30.54 6.30 -11.21
CA ASN A 133 29.93 6.03 -12.51
C ASN A 133 28.79 5.00 -12.45
N CYS A 134 27.99 5.06 -11.40
CA CYS A 134 26.85 4.18 -11.20
C CYS A 134 25.59 4.75 -11.86
N GLU A 135 24.67 3.87 -12.24
CA GLU A 135 23.30 4.22 -12.60
C GLU A 135 22.39 3.90 -11.40
N VAL A 136 21.63 4.89 -10.93
CA VAL A 136 20.71 4.74 -9.80
C VAL A 136 19.29 4.97 -10.28
N THR A 137 18.43 3.98 -10.07
CA THR A 137 17.00 4.06 -10.39
C THR A 137 16.17 4.00 -9.11
N TRP A 138 15.26 4.97 -8.94
CA TRP A 138 14.33 5.03 -7.82
C TRP A 138 12.89 5.17 -8.31
N LYS A 139 12.00 4.33 -7.76
CA LYS A 139 10.58 4.23 -8.18
C LYS A 139 9.64 4.69 -7.06
N GLY A 140 9.95 5.78 -6.37
CA GLY A 140 9.07 6.37 -5.34
C GLY A 140 8.84 5.46 -4.11
N GLY A 141 9.84 4.72 -3.65
CA GLY A 141 9.70 3.76 -2.55
C GLY A 141 10.89 3.73 -1.60
N LYS A 142 10.88 2.80 -0.63
CA LYS A 142 11.97 2.71 0.37
C LYS A 142 13.30 2.20 -0.17
N MET A 143 13.34 1.74 -1.43
CA MET A 143 14.52 1.11 -2.03
C MET A 143 14.84 1.76 -3.37
N CYS A 144 16.12 1.94 -3.65
CA CYS A 144 16.64 2.24 -4.99
C CYS A 144 17.43 1.03 -5.53
N SER A 145 17.55 0.97 -6.86
CA SER A 145 18.41 0.01 -7.55
C SER A 145 19.65 0.75 -8.05
N ILE A 146 20.82 0.15 -7.86
CA ILE A 146 22.11 0.72 -8.23
C ILE A 146 22.75 -0.27 -9.18
N THR A 147 23.07 0.16 -10.40
CA THR A 147 23.88 -0.61 -11.34
C THR A 147 25.29 -0.03 -11.28
N LEU A 148 26.24 -0.83 -10.79
CA LEU A 148 27.65 -0.45 -10.74
C LEU A 148 28.25 -0.40 -12.15
N ALA A 149 29.37 0.28 -12.30
CA ALA A 149 30.13 0.29 -13.57
C ALA A 149 30.55 -1.11 -14.04
N THR A 150 30.66 -2.07 -13.12
CA THR A 150 30.93 -3.49 -13.40
C THR A 150 29.71 -4.25 -13.97
N GLY A 151 28.54 -3.62 -14.02
CA GLY A 151 27.26 -4.22 -14.42
C GLY A 151 26.53 -4.95 -13.28
N VAL A 152 27.13 -5.05 -12.10
CA VAL A 152 26.50 -5.66 -10.93
C VAL A 152 25.36 -4.78 -10.42
N LYS A 153 24.20 -5.38 -10.18
CA LYS A 153 23.03 -4.69 -9.65
C LYS A 153 22.89 -4.91 -8.15
N LEU A 154 22.81 -3.82 -7.40
CA LEU A 154 22.58 -3.78 -5.97
C LEU A 154 21.25 -3.11 -5.66
N ARG A 155 20.68 -3.42 -4.50
CA ARG A 155 19.47 -2.76 -4.00
C ARG A 155 19.71 -2.28 -2.59
N LYS A 156 19.50 -0.99 -2.33
CA LYS A 156 19.72 -0.37 -1.01
C LYS A 156 18.50 0.43 -0.60
N GLY A 157 18.27 0.48 0.72
CA GLY A 157 17.19 1.29 1.29
C GLY A 157 17.61 2.76 1.33
N VAL A 158 16.78 3.66 0.82
CA VAL A 158 17.12 5.09 0.70
C VAL A 158 17.31 5.78 2.06
N GLU A 159 16.68 5.26 3.12
CA GLU A 159 16.79 5.74 4.51
C GLU A 159 17.87 4.99 5.32
N THR A 160 18.62 4.07 4.69
CA THR A 160 19.62 3.28 5.42
C THR A 160 20.77 4.18 5.87
N ARG A 161 21.15 4.08 7.15
CA ARG A 161 22.32 4.82 7.65
C ARG A 161 23.59 4.40 6.91
N GLY A 162 24.41 5.39 6.54
CA GLY A 162 25.62 5.17 5.76
C GLY A 162 25.36 4.84 4.29
N PHE A 163 24.14 5.11 3.78
CA PHE A 163 23.84 5.11 2.36
C PHE A 163 23.72 6.55 1.86
N GLU A 164 24.51 6.90 0.85
CA GLU A 164 24.52 8.21 0.21
C GLU A 164 24.71 8.06 -1.30
N VAL A 165 23.98 8.87 -2.06
CA VAL A 165 24.14 8.97 -3.51
C VAL A 165 24.38 10.42 -3.87
N ARG A 166 25.41 10.66 -4.69
CA ARG A 166 25.72 11.96 -5.27
C ARG A 166 25.60 11.90 -6.78
N ASP A 167 25.06 12.96 -7.37
CA ASP A 167 24.99 13.12 -8.82
C ASP A 167 26.37 13.41 -9.43
N SER A 168 26.42 13.56 -10.75
CA SER A 168 27.65 13.88 -11.49
C SER A 168 28.28 15.22 -11.09
N ASP A 169 27.49 16.13 -10.53
CA ASP A 169 27.92 17.45 -10.08
C ASP A 169 28.37 17.44 -8.60
N GLY A 170 28.30 16.27 -7.94
CA GLY A 170 28.68 16.07 -6.55
C GLY A 170 27.60 16.45 -5.54
N ASN A 171 26.38 16.81 -5.98
CA ASN A 171 25.27 17.12 -5.10
C ASN A 171 24.63 15.84 -4.58
N ARG A 172 24.24 15.84 -3.30
CA ARG A 172 23.54 14.72 -2.70
C ARG A 172 22.11 14.63 -3.24
N LEU A 173 21.74 13.45 -3.75
CA LEU A 173 20.38 13.17 -4.20
C LEU A 173 19.44 13.00 -3.00
N SER A 174 18.27 13.62 -3.07
CA SER A 174 17.14 13.33 -2.20
C SER A 174 16.17 12.38 -2.93
N PHE A 175 15.82 11.30 -2.24
CA PHE A 175 14.78 10.35 -2.64
C PHE A 175 13.51 10.70 -1.86
#